data_AF-A0A1V3NYZ1-F1
#
_entry.id   AF-A0A1V3NYZ1-F1
#
_cell.length_a   1.000
_cell.length_b   1.000
_cell.length_c   1.000
_cell.angle_alpha   90.00
_cell.angle_beta   90.00
_cell.angle_gamma   90.00
#
_symmetry.space_group_name_H-M   'P 1'
#
loop_
_entity.id
_entity.type
_entity.pdbx_description
1 polymer ?
#
loop_
_entity_poly.entity_id
_entity_poly.type
_entity_poly.pdbx_seq_one_letter_code
_entity_poly.pdbx_strand_id
1 'polypeptide(L)'
;MRMSNVIDFLEMMGQDAQMRNASRNEVKLALANAQIAPELQTAILAKDQPQLETLLRQRVTCCLLFSNEDQDDESPLEQCA
;
A
#
# COMPACT_ATOMS: atom_id res chain seq x y z
N MET A 1 17.71 -4.93 -15.45
CA MET A 1 16.25 -4.72 -15.26
C MET A 1 15.88 -5.33 -13.92
N ARG A 2 15.55 -4.52 -12.90
CA ARG A 2 14.82 -5.08 -11.75
C ARG A 2 13.39 -5.32 -12.23
N MET A 3 12.90 -6.53 -12.06
CA MET A 3 11.46 -6.77 -12.13
C MET A 3 10.84 -5.93 -11.01
N SER A 4 10.10 -4.87 -11.37
CA SER A 4 9.42 -4.04 -10.38
C SER A 4 8.37 -4.89 -9.67
N ASN A 5 8.52 -5.05 -8.36
CA ASN A 5 7.53 -5.74 -7.54
C ASN A 5 6.36 -4.79 -7.26
N VAL A 6 5.16 -5.33 -7.06
CA VAL A 6 3.99 -4.54 -6.69
C VAL A 6 4.23 -3.74 -5.42
N ILE A 7 5.03 -4.28 -4.48
CA ILE A 7 5.38 -3.62 -3.23
C ILE A 7 6.24 -2.39 -3.51
N ASP A 8 7.27 -2.50 -4.33
CA ASP A 8 8.14 -1.37 -4.72
C ASP A 8 7.33 -0.25 -5.40
N PHE A 9 6.36 -0.63 -6.23
CA PHE A 9 5.46 0.33 -6.87
C PHE A 9 4.57 1.05 -5.85
N LEU A 10 3.97 0.31 -4.91
CA LEU A 10 3.12 0.88 -3.88
C LEU A 10 3.92 1.76 -2.90
N GLU A 11 5.15 1.39 -2.59
CA GLU A 11 6.09 2.20 -1.80
C GLU A 11 6.43 3.51 -2.52
N MET A 12 6.78 3.45 -3.81
CA MET A 12 7.01 4.63 -4.64
C MET A 12 5.77 5.54 -4.70
N MET A 13 4.58 4.97 -4.85
CA MET A 13 3.31 5.72 -4.81
C MET A 13 3.06 6.40 -3.47
N GLY A 14 3.45 5.76 -2.36
CA GLY A 14 3.29 6.31 -1.02
C GLY A 14 4.26 7.46 -0.74
N GLN A 15 5.48 7.40 -1.28
CA GLN A 15 6.50 8.44 -1.15
C GLN A 15 6.28 9.62 -2.12
N ASP A 16 5.70 9.36 -3.29
CA ASP A 16 5.45 10.39 -4.30
C ASP A 16 4.12 11.13 -4.04
N ALA A 17 4.24 12.36 -3.54
CA ALA A 17 3.11 13.23 -3.25
C ALA A 17 2.26 13.61 -4.49
N GLN A 18 2.84 13.55 -5.70
CA GLN A 18 2.10 13.75 -6.95
C GLN A 18 1.25 12.52 -7.26
N MET A 19 1.80 11.32 -7.07
CA MET A 19 1.08 10.05 -7.25
C MET A 19 -0.10 9.91 -6.29
N ARG A 20 0.04 10.43 -5.07
CA ARG A 20 -1.03 10.42 -4.06
C ARG A 20 -2.28 11.20 -4.48
N ASN A 21 -2.14 12.22 -5.34
CA ASN A 21 -3.24 13.00 -5.92
C ASN A 21 -3.47 12.70 -7.40
N ALA A 22 -2.74 11.75 -7.97
CA ALA A 22 -2.80 11.45 -9.39
C ALA A 22 -4.18 10.91 -9.77
N SER A 23 -4.63 11.29 -10.96
CA SER A 23 -5.86 10.76 -11.53
C SER A 23 -5.76 9.26 -11.75
N ARG A 24 -6.91 8.60 -11.81
CA ARG A 24 -6.98 7.14 -12.05
C ARG A 24 -6.25 6.72 -13.35
N ASN A 25 -6.21 7.59 -14.35
CA ASN A 25 -5.52 7.34 -15.61
C ASN A 25 -4.00 7.40 -15.46
N GLU A 26 -3.48 8.35 -14.68
CA GLU A 26 -2.05 8.47 -14.39
C GLU A 26 -1.55 7.27 -13.57
N VAL A 27 -2.32 6.84 -12.57
CA VAL A 27 -2.01 5.63 -11.80
C VAL A 27 -1.99 4.39 -12.69
N LYS A 28 -2.96 4.27 -13.62
CA LYS A 28 -2.99 3.17 -14.59
C LYS A 28 -1.78 3.18 -15.53
N LEU A 29 -1.34 4.36 -15.97
CA LEU A 29 -0.15 4.51 -16.80
C LEU A 29 1.12 4.11 -16.03
N ALA A 30 1.23 4.56 -14.76
CA ALA A 30 2.34 4.24 -13.89
C ALA A 30 2.43 2.72 -13.61
N LEU A 31 1.29 2.06 -13.39
CA LEU A 31 1.19 0.61 -13.22
C LEU A 31 1.65 -0.15 -14.48
N ALA A 32 1.27 0.32 -15.67
CA ALA A 32 1.69 -0.26 -16.94
C ALA A 32 3.20 -0.08 -17.17
N ASN A 33 3.74 1.11 -16.88
CA ASN A 33 5.17 1.40 -16.98
C ASN A 33 6.00 0.56 -16.00
N ALA A 34 5.45 0.28 -14.82
CA ALA A 34 6.06 -0.61 -13.83
C ALA A 34 5.95 -2.11 -14.20
N GLN A 35 5.37 -2.46 -15.35
CA GLN A 35 5.19 -3.84 -15.81
C GLN A 35 4.43 -4.73 -14.81
N ILE A 36 3.53 -4.12 -14.03
CA ILE A 36 2.67 -4.84 -13.08
C ILE A 36 1.65 -5.67 -13.88
N ALA A 37 1.40 -6.91 -13.44
CA ALA A 37 0.44 -7.80 -14.09
C ALA A 37 -0.97 -7.17 -14.17
N PRO A 38 -1.70 -7.29 -15.30
CA PRO A 38 -3.01 -6.63 -15.50
C PRO A 38 -4.05 -6.95 -14.41
N GLU A 39 -4.00 -8.16 -13.84
CA GLU A 39 -4.88 -8.58 -12.76
C GLU A 39 -4.63 -7.77 -11.49
N LEU A 40 -3.35 -7.53 -11.16
CA LEU A 40 -2.95 -6.70 -10.04
C LEU A 40 -3.30 -5.24 -10.29
N GLN A 41 -3.12 -4.73 -11.51
CA GLN A 41 -3.51 -3.35 -11.83
C GLN A 41 -5.01 -3.12 -11.58
N THR A 42 -5.83 -4.09 -11.98
CA THR A 42 -7.28 -4.04 -11.82
C THR A 42 -7.67 -4.05 -10.34
N ALA A 43 -7.06 -4.95 -9.56
CA ALA A 43 -7.30 -5.04 -8.13
C ALA A 43 -6.83 -3.76 -7.38
N ILE A 44 -5.68 -3.18 -7.74
CA ILE A 44 -5.18 -1.91 -7.19
C ILE A 44 -6.13 -0.75 -7.51
N LEU A 45 -6.56 -0.63 -8.78
CA LEU A 45 -7.47 0.43 -9.23
C LEU A 45 -8.90 0.29 -8.68
N ALA A 46 -9.30 -0.90 -8.28
CA ALA A 46 -10.57 -1.17 -7.60
C ALA A 46 -10.46 -1.07 -6.07
N LYS A 47 -9.24 -0.93 -5.53
CA LYS A 47 -8.96 -1.07 -4.09
C LYS A 47 -9.47 -2.39 -3.51
N ASP A 48 -9.43 -3.45 -4.33
CA ASP A 48 -9.92 -4.78 -3.98
C ASP A 48 -8.84 -5.54 -3.20
N GLN A 49 -8.84 -5.33 -1.88
CA GLN A 49 -7.94 -5.98 -0.95
C GLN A 49 -8.00 -7.52 -1.00
N PRO A 50 -9.17 -8.19 -0.94
CA PRO A 50 -9.20 -9.65 -0.97
C PRO A 50 -8.70 -10.23 -2.30
N GLN A 51 -8.95 -9.53 -3.42
CA GLN A 51 -8.38 -9.92 -4.71
C GLN A 51 -6.86 -9.74 -4.73
N LEU A 52 -6.32 -8.67 -4.16
CA LEU A 52 -4.88 -8.48 -4.02
C LEU A 52 -4.22 -9.57 -3.19
N GLU A 53 -4.79 -9.94 -2.04
CA GLU A 53 -4.29 -11.03 -1.20
C GLU A 53 -4.25 -12.37 -1.94
N THR A 54 -5.30 -12.64 -2.72
CA THR A 54 -5.40 -13.84 -3.55
C THR A 54 -4.32 -13.86 -4.63
N LEU A 55 -4.15 -12.75 -5.35
CA LEU A 55 -3.18 -12.62 -6.44
C LEU A 55 -1.73 -12.68 -5.94
N LEU A 56 -1.46 -12.09 -4.78
CA LEU A 56 -0.12 -12.08 -4.17
C LEU A 56 0.20 -13.35 -3.39
N ARG A 57 -0.81 -14.23 -3.19
CA ARG A 57 -0.71 -15.42 -2.32
C ARG A 57 -0.15 -15.09 -0.93
N GLN A 58 -0.41 -13.87 -0.48
CA GLN A 58 0.01 -13.34 0.81
C GLN A 58 -1.24 -12.89 1.53
N ARG A 59 -1.39 -13.32 2.79
CA ARG A 59 -2.33 -12.63 3.69
C ARG A 59 -1.67 -11.34 4.12
N VAL A 60 -2.36 -10.21 3.98
CA VAL A 60 -1.88 -8.96 4.57
C VAL A 60 -1.89 -9.18 6.07
N THR A 61 -0.72 -9.44 6.64
CA THR A 61 -0.54 -9.47 8.09
C THR A 61 -0.35 -8.01 8.46
N CYS A 62 -1.47 -7.31 8.67
CA CYS A 62 -1.44 -5.94 9.15
C CYS A 62 -0.95 -5.97 10.61
N CYS A 63 0.36 -6.04 10.80
CA CYS A 63 0.95 -5.47 12.00
C CYS A 63 0.72 -3.97 11.86
N LEU A 64 0.04 -3.37 12.85
CA LEU A 64 -0.06 -1.93 12.99
C LEU A 64 1.35 -1.34 12.89
N LEU A 65 1.73 -0.85 11.71
CA LEU A 65 2.85 0.05 11.55
C LEU A 65 2.35 1.39 12.08
N PHE A 66 2.34 1.52 13.41
CA PHE A 66 2.29 2.84 14.01
C PHE A 66 3.50 3.59 13.48
N SER A 67 3.26 4.65 12.71
CA SER A 67 4.28 5.66 12.49
C SER A 67 4.72 6.10 13.88
N ASN A 68 6.00 5.91 14.23
CA ASN A 68 6.57 6.46 15.45
C ASN A 68 6.77 7.97 15.28
N GLU A 69 5.72 8.69 14.93
CA GLU A 69 5.60 10.12 15.12
C GLU A 69 4.62 10.23 16.29
N ASP A 70 5.09 10.86 17.38
CA ASP A 70 4.47 10.95 18.71
C ASP A 70 5.02 9.96 19.76
N GLN A 71 6.35 10.03 19.98
CA GLN A 71 6.87 9.92 21.35
C GLN A 71 6.58 11.26 22.04
N ASP A 72 5.39 11.43 22.59
CA ASP A 72 5.13 12.41 23.65
C ASP A 72 4.10 11.80 24.62
N ASP A 73 4.65 11.26 25.70
CA ASP A 73 4.18 11.19 27.09
C ASP A 73 2.69 10.89 27.45
N GLU A 74 2.58 9.81 28.26
CA GLU A 74 1.59 9.52 29.31
C GLU A 74 0.14 9.12 28.94
N SER A 75 -0.15 7.82 29.06
CA SER A 75 -1.38 7.39 29.71
C SER A 75 -1.13 6.15 30.60
N PRO A 76 -1.30 6.25 31.93
CA PRO A 76 -1.62 5.07 32.72
C PRO A 76 -3.10 4.75 32.48
N LEU A 77 -3.36 3.84 31.54
CA LEU A 77 -4.68 3.19 31.45
C LEU A 77 -4.94 2.46 32.76
N GLU A 78 -6.10 2.77 33.34
CA GLU A 78 -6.64 2.24 34.58
C GLU A 78 -6.50 0.70 34.68
N GLN A 79 -5.88 0.23 35.76
CA GLN A 79 -5.95 -1.17 36.15
C GLN A 79 -7.31 -1.41 36.82
N CYS A 80 -8.11 -2.32 36.25
CA CYS A 80 -9.26 -2.89 36.91
C CYS A 80 -8.82 -3.71 38.15
N ALA A 81 -9.28 -3.32 39.34
CA ALA A 81 -9.50 -4.21 40.49
C ALA A 81 -10.43 -3.54 41.50
#